data_AF-A0A528AQU4-F1
#
_entry.id   AF-A0A528AQU4-F1
#
_cell.length_a   1.000
_cell.length_b   1.000
_cell.length_c   1.000
_cell.angle_alpha   90.00
_cell.angle_beta   90.00
_cell.angle_gamma   90.00
#
_symmetry.space_group_name_H-M   'P 1'
#
loop_
_entity.id
_entity.type
_entity.pdbx_description
1 polymer ?
#
loop_
_entity_poly.entity_id
_entity_poly.type
_entity_poly.pdbx_seq_one_letter_code
_entity_poly.pdbx_strand_id
1 'polypeptide(L)'
;YVPRGKGAFPSVTMMTAVPAVVAGVPELAIVTPPAPDGSVDAATLVAARLAGVATVYKCGGAQAVAAVAYGTETIRPALKIV
;
A
#
# COMPACT_ATOMS: atom_id res chain seq x y z
N TYR A 1 2.27 3.87 2.19
CA TYR A 1 2.42 2.73 3.12
C TYR A 1 1.19 2.67 4.01
N VAL A 2 0.52 1.53 4.08
CA VAL A 2 -0.63 1.36 4.98
C VAL A 2 -0.20 0.51 6.16
N PRO A 3 -0.14 1.07 7.38
CA PRO A 3 0.30 0.33 8.55
C PRO A 3 -0.69 -0.78 8.89
N ARG A 4 -0.17 -1.77 9.63
CA ARG A 4 -0.97 -2.75 10.36
C ARG A 4 -0.36 -2.89 11.74
N GLY A 5 -1.20 -2.78 12.76
CA GLY A 5 -0.81 -2.89 14.17
C GLY A 5 -1.78 -3.80 14.89
N LYS A 6 -2.45 -3.29 15.92
CA LYS A 6 -3.56 -3.98 16.61
C LYS A 6 -4.83 -4.10 15.75
N GLY A 7 -4.87 -3.50 14.57
CA GLY A 7 -6.01 -3.50 13.66
C GLY A 7 -5.66 -3.07 12.25
N ALA A 8 -6.69 -2.98 11.41
CA ALA A 8 -6.60 -2.49 10.03
C ALA A 8 -6.94 -1.00 9.93
N PHE A 9 -6.41 -0.35 8.89
CA PHE A 9 -6.52 1.11 8.71
C PHE A 9 -7.04 1.45 7.30
N PRO A 10 -8.31 1.10 6.97
CA PRO A 10 -8.91 1.46 5.68
C PRO A 10 -9.02 2.98 5.47
N SER A 11 -9.17 3.76 6.55
CA SER A 11 -9.17 5.22 6.48
C SER A 11 -7.84 5.79 5.97
N VAL A 12 -6.71 5.28 6.47
CA VAL A 12 -5.36 5.68 6.00
C VAL A 12 -5.16 5.30 4.52
N THR A 13 -5.73 4.16 4.11
CA THR A 13 -5.72 3.74 2.70
C THR A 13 -6.39 4.81 1.82
N MET A 14 -7.60 5.24 2.19
CA MET A 14 -8.31 6.31 1.46
C MET A 14 -7.54 7.63 1.49
N MET A 15 -7.06 8.05 2.67
CA MET A 15 -6.39 9.35 2.86
C MET A 15 -5.11 9.49 2.02
N THR A 16 -4.41 8.38 1.78
CA THR A 16 -3.16 8.39 1.00
C THR A 16 -3.38 8.12 -0.48
N ALA A 17 -4.32 7.23 -0.82
CA ALA A 17 -4.56 6.82 -2.21
C ALA A 17 -5.41 7.82 -3.00
N VAL A 18 -6.49 8.36 -2.42
CA VAL A 18 -7.42 9.24 -3.15
C VAL A 18 -6.71 10.47 -3.73
N PRO A 19 -5.85 11.20 -2.99
CA PRO A 19 -5.13 12.33 -3.58
C PRO A 19 -4.20 11.92 -4.73
N ALA A 20 -3.55 10.75 -4.63
CA ALA A 20 -2.66 10.25 -5.68
C ALA A 20 -3.42 9.85 -6.95
N VAL A 21 -4.60 9.26 -6.81
CA VAL A 21 -5.48 8.94 -7.94
C VAL A 21 -6.04 10.20 -8.59
N VAL A 22 -6.51 11.17 -7.81
CA VAL A 22 -6.97 12.47 -8.34
C VAL A 22 -5.84 13.20 -9.07
N ALA A 23 -4.60 13.09 -8.58
CA ALA A 23 -3.41 13.66 -9.22
C ALA A 23 -2.95 12.89 -10.47
N GLY A 24 -3.57 11.74 -10.80
CA GLY A 24 -3.22 10.95 -11.98
C GLY A 24 -1.87 10.25 -11.89
N VAL A 25 -1.44 9.84 -10.69
CA VAL A 25 -0.16 9.13 -10.51
C VAL A 25 -0.21 7.80 -11.29
N PRO A 26 0.68 7.58 -12.27
CA PRO A 26 0.57 6.44 -13.20
C PRO A 26 0.92 5.10 -12.55
N GLU A 27 1.76 5.10 -11.52
CA GLU A 27 2.27 3.90 -10.86
C GLU A 27 2.01 3.94 -9.35
N LEU A 28 0.73 3.86 -9.00
CA LEU A 28 0.30 3.87 -7.60
C LEU A 28 0.24 2.44 -7.04
N ALA A 29 0.91 2.22 -5.90
CA ALA A 29 0.86 0.95 -5.18
C ALA A 29 0.78 1.17 -3.67
N ILE A 30 0.14 0.22 -2.99
CA ILE A 30 0.12 0.15 -1.53
C ILE A 30 1.07 -0.97 -1.08
N VAL A 31 1.94 -0.67 -0.12
CA VAL A 31 2.62 -1.68 0.70
C VAL A 31 1.94 -1.74 2.06
N THR A 32 1.62 -2.94 2.53
CA THR A 32 1.02 -3.16 3.86
C THR A 32 1.49 -4.48 4.47
N PRO A 33 1.75 -4.55 5.78
CA PRO A 33 2.14 -5.80 6.42
C PRO A 33 1.00 -6.84 6.31
N PRO A 34 1.31 -8.09 5.90
CA PRO A 34 0.32 -9.15 5.92
C PRO A 34 -0.05 -9.55 7.35
N ALA A 35 -1.17 -10.27 7.48
CA ALA A 35 -1.54 -11.02 8.67
C ALA A 35 -0.59 -12.20 8.89
N PRO A 36 -0.61 -12.83 10.09
CA PRO A 36 0.13 -14.07 10.34
C PRO A 36 -0.18 -15.20 9.36
N ASP A 37 -1.41 -15.26 8.82
CA ASP A 37 -1.83 -16.23 7.80
C ASP A 37 -1.49 -15.79 6.35
N GLY A 38 -0.75 -14.68 6.18
CA GLY A 38 -0.37 -14.13 4.89
C GLY A 38 -1.49 -13.35 4.18
N SER A 39 -2.66 -13.17 4.79
CA SER A 39 -3.77 -12.37 4.23
C SER A 39 -3.54 -10.86 4.41
N VAL A 40 -4.30 -10.06 3.67
CA VAL A 40 -4.44 -8.61 3.92
C VAL A 40 -5.87 -8.38 4.38
N ASP A 41 -6.06 -7.42 5.29
CA ASP A 41 -7.39 -7.08 5.76
C ASP A 41 -8.34 -6.73 4.60
N ALA A 42 -9.54 -7.33 4.62
CA ALA A 42 -10.51 -7.19 3.55
C ALA A 42 -10.99 -5.74 3.39
N ALA A 43 -11.18 -5.00 4.50
CA ALA A 43 -11.60 -3.61 4.43
C ALA A 43 -10.52 -2.72 3.81
N THR A 44 -9.24 -2.97 4.09
CA THR A 44 -8.12 -2.31 3.40
C THR A 44 -8.12 -2.60 1.90
N LEU A 45 -8.34 -3.85 1.48
CA LEU A 45 -8.39 -4.20 0.05
C LEU A 45 -9.59 -3.57 -0.67
N VAL A 46 -10.76 -3.54 -0.03
CA VAL A 46 -11.95 -2.87 -0.56
C VAL A 46 -11.72 -1.35 -0.66
N ALA A 47 -11.16 -0.73 0.38
CA ALA A 47 -10.81 0.69 0.37
C ALA A 47 -9.82 1.02 -0.75
N ALA A 48 -8.77 0.21 -0.93
CA ALA A 48 -7.81 0.37 -2.01
C ALA A 48 -8.48 0.34 -3.39
N ARG A 49 -9.36 -0.65 -3.62
CA ARG A 49 -10.11 -0.77 -4.87
C ARG A 49 -11.04 0.43 -5.10
N LEU A 50 -11.78 0.86 -4.08
CA LEU A 50 -12.68 2.02 -4.16
C LEU A 50 -11.91 3.32 -4.43
N ALA A 51 -10.71 3.45 -3.87
CA ALA A 51 -9.84 4.60 -4.11
C ALA A 51 -9.19 4.60 -5.49
N GLY A 52 -9.25 3.49 -6.26
CA GLY A 52 -8.65 3.35 -7.59
C GLY A 52 -7.25 2.75 -7.60
N VAL A 53 -6.82 2.08 -6.52
CA VAL A 53 -5.51 1.40 -6.46
C VAL A 53 -5.65 -0.06 -6.90
N ALA A 54 -4.92 -0.44 -7.94
CA ALA A 54 -4.92 -1.82 -8.46
C ALA A 54 -3.88 -2.73 -7.78
N THR A 55 -2.78 -2.14 -7.28
CA THR A 55 -1.62 -2.91 -6.81
C THR A 55 -1.45 -2.79 -5.30
N VAL A 56 -1.46 -3.94 -4.61
CA VAL A 56 -1.18 -4.04 -3.17
C VAL A 56 -0.14 -5.13 -2.94
N TYR A 57 0.99 -4.75 -2.35
CA TYR A 57 2.07 -5.65 -1.96
C TYR A 57 1.97 -6.02 -0.48
N LYS A 58 2.16 -7.30 -0.20
CA LYS A 58 2.19 -7.87 1.15
C LYS A 58 3.58 -7.69 1.78
N CYS A 59 3.92 -6.46 2.11
CA CYS A 59 5.20 -6.12 2.72
C CYS A 59 5.02 -4.94 3.68
N GLY A 60 5.57 -5.06 4.89
CA GLY A 60 5.47 -4.05 5.95
C GLY A 60 6.84 -3.59 6.46
N GLY A 61 6.86 -2.64 7.39
CA GLY A 61 8.08 -2.25 8.12
C GLY A 61 9.17 -1.59 7.26
N ALA A 62 10.39 -1.54 7.79
CA ALA A 62 11.54 -0.90 7.14
C ALA A 62 11.90 -1.56 5.81
N GLN A 63 11.75 -2.88 5.71
CA GLN A 63 11.98 -3.65 4.49
C GLN A 63 11.02 -3.27 3.36
N ALA A 64 9.78 -2.89 3.66
CA ALA A 64 8.85 -2.39 2.64
C ALA A 64 9.30 -1.03 2.12
N VAL A 65 9.77 -0.15 3.00
CA VAL A 65 10.32 1.16 2.62
C VAL A 65 11.56 0.96 1.75
N ALA A 66 12.48 0.07 2.13
CA ALA A 66 13.65 -0.27 1.31
C ALA A 66 13.25 -0.84 -0.06
N ALA A 67 12.31 -1.78 -0.11
CA ALA A 67 11.84 -2.37 -1.36
C ALA A 67 11.21 -1.33 -2.30
N VAL A 68 10.45 -0.37 -1.76
CA VAL A 68 9.85 0.72 -2.57
C VAL A 68 10.88 1.79 -2.93
N ALA A 69 11.91 2.02 -2.12
CA ALA A 69 12.95 3.00 -2.43
C ALA A 69 13.93 2.49 -3.50
N TYR A 70 14.37 1.23 -3.37
CA TYR A 70 15.42 0.65 -4.22
C TYR A 70 14.88 -0.24 -5.34
N GLY A 71 13.64 -0.70 -5.24
CA GLY A 71 13.07 -1.71 -6.12
C GLY A 71 13.51 -3.12 -5.76
N THR A 72 12.73 -4.09 -6.21
CA THR A 72 13.03 -5.53 -6.20
C THR A 72 12.56 -6.14 -7.52
N GLU A 73 12.73 -7.45 -7.69
CA GLU A 73 12.22 -8.19 -8.85
C GLU A 73 10.69 -8.08 -8.98
N THR A 74 9.97 -7.81 -7.88
CA THR A 74 8.50 -7.72 -7.85
C THR A 74 7.98 -6.31 -7.54
N ILE A 75 8.67 -5.56 -6.68
CA ILE A 75 8.25 -4.22 -6.25
C ILE A 75 9.02 -3.19 -7.07
N ARG A 76 8.33 -2.40 -7.88
CA ARG A 76 8.95 -1.29 -8.61
C ARG A 76 9.32 -0.15 -7.66
N PRO A 77 10.46 0.54 -7.87
CA PRO A 77 10.84 1.68 -7.07
C PRO A 77 9.85 2.85 -7.26
N ALA A 78 9.60 3.62 -6.20
CA ALA A 78 8.76 4.82 -6.25
C ALA A 78 9.58 6.07 -5.96
N LEU A 79 9.25 7.16 -6.66
CA LEU A 79 9.88 8.47 -6.45
C LEU A 79 9.52 9.10 -5.10
N LYS A 80 8.40 8.70 -4.50
CA LYS A 80 7.90 9.23 -3.23
C LYS A 80 7.16 8.16 -2.44
N ILE A 81 7.36 8.16 -1.12
CA ILE A 81 6.65 7.31 -0.17
C ILE A 81 5.84 8.22 0.77
N VAL A 82 4.58 7.87 1.00
CA VAL A 82 3.66 8.53 1.94
C VAL A 82 3.04 7.53 2.90
#